data_AF-A0A6C0F626-F1
#
_entry.id   AF-A0A6C0F626-F1
#
_cell.length_a   1.000
_cell.length_b   1.000
_cell.length_c   1.000
_cell.angle_alpha   90.00
_cell.angle_beta   90.00
_cell.angle_gamma   90.00
#
_symmetry.space_group_name_H-M   'P 1'
#
loop_
_entity.id
_entity.type
_entity.pdbx_description
1 polymer ?
#
loop_
_entity_poly.entity_id
_entity_poly.type
_entity_poly.pdbx_seq_one_letter_code
_entity_poly.pdbx_strand_id
1 'polypeptide(L)'
;MAEIKGAKVFPKIKKGQKKCPIFKKRKYFMKKGSKFPPCEHKGEKSEKNRKKSVTLIFKYFAEKDLGVFFCIQHMDTLDTKKTSKNIQNFFCEDCYFKCSKLGDWKRHILTDKHKNSKMDTLGYIENTKLHHICACGKQYKYSQGLSKHKKGCNFQEEPSSIPVMDMSYNIILEIVKQNQEFKELLIEQNKENQKLQQQLLEMAKEGKIINNNTNCNNNNFNLQLFLNEKCKDALNIDDFVGQIKLKLSDLDMIGRVGYMEGMSKIFLRNLKELDICKRPIHCSDLKREVLYIKDKDAWEKENSENFKIKRAIKEIECKNIKQIPKWREENPTADDTETKKHMEYQNILLEAMGGATSEDDNKKHEKIIRNIAKEVVIDKSAV
;
A
#
# COMPACT_ATOMS: atom_id res chain seq x y z
N MET A 1 -24.31 55.49 -10.76
CA MET A 1 -25.51 55.78 -11.58
C MET A 1 -25.46 54.83 -12.77
N ALA A 2 -26.23 53.75 -12.76
CA ALA A 2 -27.63 53.69 -13.20
C ALA A 2 -27.71 53.85 -14.74
N GLU A 3 -28.41 53.07 -15.55
CA GLU A 3 -29.41 52.00 -15.40
C GLU A 3 -29.59 51.33 -16.78
N ILE A 4 -29.71 50.00 -16.88
CA ILE A 4 -30.92 49.19 -17.14
C ILE A 4 -31.71 49.49 -18.44
N LYS A 5 -32.02 48.37 -19.15
CA LYS A 5 -33.16 48.02 -20.04
C LYS A 5 -32.73 47.81 -21.52
N GLY A 6 -33.15 46.76 -22.23
CA GLY A 6 -34.29 45.87 -22.03
C GLY A 6 -34.19 44.47 -22.68
N ALA A 7 -35.21 43.69 -22.32
CA ALA A 7 -35.47 42.25 -22.55
C ALA A 7 -35.84 41.90 -24.02
N LYS A 8 -36.09 40.66 -24.50
CA LYS A 8 -36.70 39.39 -24.02
C LYS A 8 -36.16 38.26 -24.97
N VAL A 9 -36.28 36.94 -24.80
CA VAL A 9 -37.41 36.04 -24.49
C VAL A 9 -36.81 34.66 -24.11
N PHE A 10 -37.32 34.02 -23.06
CA PHE A 10 -37.05 32.61 -22.77
C PHE A 10 -37.92 31.70 -23.67
N PRO A 11 -37.37 30.68 -24.35
CA PRO A 11 -38.20 29.61 -24.84
C PRO A 11 -38.62 28.70 -23.68
N LYS A 12 -39.93 28.43 -23.62
CA LYS A 12 -40.58 27.48 -22.72
C LYS A 12 -39.87 26.12 -22.74
N ILE A 13 -39.73 25.53 -21.56
CA ILE A 13 -39.21 24.17 -21.34
C ILE A 13 -40.06 23.18 -22.15
N LYS A 14 -39.48 22.61 -23.21
CA LYS A 14 -40.00 21.37 -23.79
C LYS A 14 -39.63 20.21 -22.87
N LYS A 15 -40.64 19.43 -22.45
CA LYS A 15 -40.48 18.16 -21.74
C LYS A 15 -39.52 17.25 -22.52
N GLY A 16 -38.50 16.73 -21.86
CA GLY A 16 -37.64 15.67 -22.40
C GLY A 16 -36.15 15.91 -22.18
N GLN A 17 -35.49 14.94 -21.54
CA GLN A 17 -34.04 14.82 -21.35
C GLN A 17 -33.39 15.74 -20.31
N LYS A 18 -33.57 15.41 -19.02
CA LYS A 18 -32.56 15.74 -18.00
C LYS A 18 -31.40 14.75 -18.15
N LYS A 19 -30.29 15.18 -18.76
CA LYS A 19 -29.03 14.42 -18.73
C LYS A 19 -28.56 14.32 -17.28
N CYS A 20 -28.40 13.09 -16.77
CA CYS A 20 -27.94 12.80 -15.42
C CYS A 20 -26.57 13.49 -15.15
N PRO A 21 -26.39 14.18 -14.00
CA PRO A 21 -25.12 14.84 -13.64
C PRO A 21 -23.91 13.89 -13.60
N ILE A 22 -24.16 12.61 -13.28
CA ILE A 22 -23.13 11.55 -13.20
C ILE A 22 -22.44 11.34 -14.55
N PHE A 23 -23.16 11.49 -15.67
CA PHE A 23 -22.64 11.28 -17.02
C PHE A 23 -22.08 12.54 -17.68
N LYS A 24 -22.31 13.74 -17.12
CA LYS A 24 -21.72 14.98 -17.64
C LYS A 24 -20.18 14.99 -17.54
N LYS A 25 -19.60 14.27 -16.57
CA LYS A 25 -18.13 14.18 -16.38
C LYS A 25 -17.42 13.10 -17.21
N ARG A 26 -18.15 12.22 -17.92
CA ARG A 26 -17.55 11.05 -18.62
C ARG A 26 -17.90 10.95 -20.11
N LYS A 27 -17.85 12.08 -20.83
CA LYS A 27 -17.97 12.10 -22.31
C LYS A 27 -16.87 11.31 -23.05
N TYR A 28 -15.78 10.93 -22.38
CA TYR A 28 -14.60 10.35 -23.02
C TYR A 28 -14.63 8.82 -23.23
N PHE A 29 -15.64 8.10 -22.73
CA PHE A 29 -15.67 6.63 -22.73
C PHE A 29 -16.65 5.99 -23.73
N MET A 30 -17.45 6.76 -24.47
CA MET A 30 -18.46 6.23 -25.41
C MET A 30 -17.96 6.25 -26.87
N LYS A 31 -18.23 5.20 -27.66
CA LYS A 31 -18.07 5.23 -29.13
C LYS A 31 -19.09 6.23 -29.73
N LYS A 32 -18.73 6.91 -30.82
CA LYS A 32 -19.67 7.76 -31.59
C LYS A 32 -20.90 6.92 -31.98
N GLY A 33 -22.10 7.38 -31.60
CA GLY A 33 -23.38 6.73 -31.91
C GLY A 33 -24.10 6.00 -30.76
N SER A 34 -23.48 5.90 -29.58
CA SER A 34 -24.10 5.21 -28.42
C SER A 34 -25.28 6.01 -27.85
N LYS A 35 -26.48 5.39 -27.73
CA LYS A 35 -27.64 6.01 -27.05
C LYS A 35 -27.48 5.89 -25.53
N PHE A 36 -27.78 6.96 -24.80
CA PHE A 36 -27.80 6.94 -23.34
C PHE A 36 -29.08 6.24 -22.83
N PRO A 37 -29.01 5.38 -21.80
CA PRO A 37 -30.22 4.89 -21.16
C PRO A 37 -30.95 6.03 -20.43
N PRO A 38 -32.30 6.03 -20.40
CA PRO A 38 -33.08 7.05 -19.71
C PRO A 38 -32.86 6.97 -18.19
N CYS A 39 -32.68 8.13 -17.57
CA CYS A 39 -32.49 8.26 -16.13
C CYS A 39 -33.86 8.52 -15.48
N GLU A 40 -34.37 7.56 -14.70
CA GLU A 40 -35.47 7.79 -13.79
C GLU A 40 -34.90 8.27 -12.45
N HIS A 41 -34.90 9.58 -12.23
CA HIS A 41 -34.68 10.16 -10.90
C HIS A 41 -35.89 11.03 -10.56
N LYS A 42 -36.80 10.45 -9.79
CA LYS A 42 -37.72 11.20 -8.94
C LYS A 42 -37.59 10.61 -7.52
N GLY A 43 -37.33 11.49 -6.56
CA GLY A 43 -37.66 11.37 -5.13
C GLY A 43 -37.30 10.08 -4.40
N GLU A 44 -36.35 10.20 -3.46
CA GLU A 44 -36.14 9.42 -2.23
C GLU A 44 -36.52 7.92 -2.12
N LYS A 45 -35.48 7.16 -1.74
CA LYS A 45 -35.43 5.94 -0.89
C LYS A 45 -36.12 4.66 -1.39
N SER A 46 -35.31 3.72 -1.91
CA SER A 46 -35.43 2.29 -1.56
C SER A 46 -34.17 1.50 -1.97
N GLU A 47 -33.85 0.48 -1.19
CA GLU A 47 -32.73 -0.47 -1.32
C GLU A 47 -32.70 -1.21 -2.69
N LYS A 48 -33.86 -1.26 -3.38
CA LYS A 48 -34.01 -1.79 -4.75
C LYS A 48 -33.29 -0.96 -5.83
N ASN A 49 -33.15 0.35 -5.65
CA ASN A 49 -32.48 1.21 -6.64
C ASN A 49 -30.95 1.11 -6.59
N ARG A 50 -30.38 0.74 -5.44
CA ARG A 50 -28.94 0.46 -5.30
C ARG A 50 -28.57 -0.80 -6.08
N LYS A 51 -29.39 -1.85 -5.99
CA LYS A 51 -29.24 -3.11 -6.74
C LYS A 51 -29.28 -2.88 -8.26
N LYS A 52 -30.23 -2.09 -8.78
CA LYS A 52 -30.34 -1.78 -10.22
C LYS A 52 -29.15 -0.98 -10.79
N SER A 53 -28.58 -0.06 -10.01
CA SER A 53 -27.42 0.75 -10.45
C SER A 53 -26.15 -0.10 -10.56
N VAL A 54 -26.01 -1.09 -9.66
CA VAL A 54 -24.96 -2.10 -9.68
C VAL A 54 -25.10 -3.01 -10.91
N THR A 55 -26.31 -3.46 -11.25
CA THR A 55 -26.60 -4.27 -12.45
C THR A 55 -26.18 -3.59 -13.76
N LEU A 56 -26.36 -2.27 -13.87
CA LEU A 56 -26.01 -1.51 -15.09
C LEU A 56 -24.49 -1.34 -15.26
N ILE A 57 -23.78 -1.20 -14.15
CA ILE A 57 -22.31 -1.18 -14.11
C ILE A 57 -21.79 -2.58 -14.48
N PHE A 58 -22.41 -3.64 -13.96
CA PHE A 58 -22.05 -5.03 -14.25
C PHE A 58 -22.23 -5.45 -15.70
N LYS A 59 -23.34 -5.10 -16.34
CA LYS A 59 -23.58 -5.44 -17.77
C LYS A 59 -22.49 -4.85 -18.68
N TYR A 60 -22.03 -3.64 -18.38
CA TYR A 60 -20.97 -2.97 -19.15
C TYR A 60 -19.59 -3.64 -19.01
N PHE A 61 -19.29 -4.25 -17.85
CA PHE A 61 -18.02 -4.93 -17.60
C PHE A 61 -18.01 -6.38 -18.08
N ALA A 62 -19.16 -7.07 -18.03
CA ALA A 62 -19.33 -8.44 -18.50
C ALA A 62 -19.27 -8.55 -20.04
N GLU A 63 -19.81 -7.58 -20.78
CA GLU A 63 -19.81 -7.58 -22.26
C GLU A 63 -18.44 -7.26 -22.90
N LYS A 64 -17.42 -6.93 -22.10
CA LYS A 64 -16.13 -6.40 -22.59
C LYS A 64 -14.93 -7.32 -22.40
N ASP A 65 -15.13 -8.52 -21.86
CA ASP A 65 -14.04 -9.46 -21.54
C ASP A 65 -12.93 -8.80 -20.68
N LEU A 66 -13.33 -7.84 -19.82
CA LEU A 66 -12.47 -7.19 -18.84
C LEU A 66 -12.45 -8.01 -17.53
N GLY A 67 -12.37 -9.33 -17.66
CA GLY A 67 -11.88 -10.14 -16.56
C GLY A 67 -10.50 -9.61 -16.15
N VAL A 68 -10.24 -9.57 -14.85
CA VAL A 68 -8.92 -9.33 -14.23
C VAL A 68 -8.52 -7.88 -13.88
N PHE A 69 -9.16 -6.81 -14.37
CA PHE A 69 -8.67 -5.44 -14.08
C PHE A 69 -9.22 -4.76 -12.80
N PHE A 70 -9.15 -5.47 -11.67
CA PHE A 70 -9.20 -4.82 -10.34
C PHE A 70 -8.35 -5.51 -9.24
N CYS A 71 -7.62 -6.60 -9.54
CA CYS A 71 -6.76 -7.28 -8.55
C CYS A 71 -5.29 -6.81 -8.57
N ILE A 72 -4.89 -5.86 -9.41
CA ILE A 72 -3.56 -5.24 -9.34
C ILE A 72 -3.71 -3.74 -9.64
N GLN A 73 -3.08 -2.90 -8.81
CA GLN A 73 -2.97 -1.43 -8.88
C GLN A 73 -3.97 -0.62 -8.04
N HIS A 74 -3.73 -0.59 -6.73
CA HIS A 74 -3.90 0.64 -5.92
C HIS A 74 -2.69 0.80 -4.99
N MET A 75 -1.54 1.07 -5.60
CA MET A 75 -0.63 2.15 -5.19
C MET A 75 -0.14 2.81 -6.48
N ASP A 76 -0.29 4.14 -6.50
CA ASP A 76 0.32 5.13 -7.39
C ASP A 76 -0.22 5.43 -8.81
N THR A 77 -0.62 6.70 -8.92
CA THR A 77 -0.64 7.63 -10.08
C THR A 77 -1.86 7.67 -11.01
N LEU A 78 -2.57 8.80 -10.89
CA LEU A 78 -3.34 9.47 -11.93
C LEU A 78 -2.42 9.83 -13.11
N ASP A 79 -2.81 9.60 -14.37
CA ASP A 79 -3.46 10.62 -15.22
C ASP A 79 -3.35 10.34 -16.75
N THR A 80 -4.38 10.79 -17.49
CA THR A 80 -4.46 11.14 -18.94
C THR A 80 -4.51 10.08 -20.09
N LYS A 81 -5.75 9.93 -20.62
CA LYS A 81 -6.27 9.99 -22.02
C LYS A 81 -5.53 9.37 -23.25
N LYS A 82 -6.25 8.44 -23.91
CA LYS A 82 -6.62 8.25 -25.36
C LYS A 82 -5.65 8.53 -26.54
N THR A 83 -5.53 7.49 -27.39
CA THR A 83 -5.25 7.40 -28.87
C THR A 83 -3.84 7.82 -29.34
N SER A 84 -3.07 7.13 -30.20
CA SER A 84 -3.37 6.35 -31.41
C SER A 84 -2.25 5.33 -31.72
N LYS A 85 -2.55 4.30 -32.52
CA LYS A 85 -1.69 3.32 -33.22
C LYS A 85 -0.24 3.10 -32.70
N ASN A 86 -0.03 1.91 -32.14
CA ASN A 86 1.25 1.19 -32.00
C ASN A 86 2.44 2.02 -31.49
N ILE A 87 2.30 2.57 -30.29
CA ILE A 87 3.38 3.22 -29.57
C ILE A 87 3.95 2.20 -28.57
N GLN A 88 5.14 1.66 -28.85
CA GLN A 88 5.93 0.96 -27.85
C GLN A 88 6.40 1.99 -26.82
N ASN A 89 5.93 1.85 -25.58
CA ASN A 89 6.38 2.69 -24.48
C ASN A 89 7.63 2.05 -23.87
N PHE A 90 8.73 2.78 -23.85
CA PHE A 90 9.97 2.41 -23.17
C PHE A 90 10.02 3.14 -21.82
N PHE A 91 10.38 2.41 -20.77
CA PHE A 91 10.44 2.92 -19.40
C PHE A 91 11.75 2.50 -18.74
N CYS A 92 12.44 3.45 -18.11
CA CYS A 92 13.65 3.22 -17.34
C CYS A 92 13.34 3.28 -15.86
N GLU A 93 13.63 2.19 -15.14
CA GLU A 93 13.38 2.08 -13.71
C GLU A 93 14.38 2.92 -12.89
N ASP A 94 15.62 3.07 -13.35
CA ASP A 94 16.66 3.82 -12.63
C ASP A 94 16.43 5.34 -12.61
N CYS A 95 15.77 5.87 -13.64
CA CYS A 95 15.59 7.32 -13.84
C CYS A 95 14.13 7.75 -14.01
N TYR A 96 13.18 6.80 -13.93
CA TYR A 96 11.75 6.99 -14.19
C TYR A 96 11.42 7.67 -15.54
N PHE A 97 12.34 7.57 -16.50
CA PHE A 97 12.19 8.18 -17.82
C PHE A 97 11.29 7.31 -18.70
N LYS A 98 10.25 7.93 -19.29
CA LYS A 98 9.32 7.27 -20.22
C LYS A 98 9.41 7.91 -21.59
N CYS A 99 9.51 7.10 -22.64
CA CYS A 99 9.42 7.59 -24.02
C CYS A 99 8.68 6.60 -24.92
N SER A 100 8.27 7.07 -26.10
CA SER A 100 7.48 6.31 -27.08
C SER A 100 8.27 5.89 -28.32
N LYS A 101 9.55 6.25 -28.39
CA LYS A 101 10.42 6.07 -29.56
C LYS A 101 11.68 5.32 -29.17
N LEU A 102 11.99 4.23 -29.90
CA LEU A 102 13.18 3.41 -29.65
C LEU A 102 14.49 4.21 -29.78
N GLY A 103 14.54 5.18 -30.70
CA GLY A 103 15.73 6.05 -30.87
C GLY A 103 16.01 6.94 -29.65
N ASP A 104 14.97 7.41 -28.98
CA ASP A 104 15.11 8.22 -27.76
C ASP A 104 15.42 7.34 -26.55
N TRP A 105 14.89 6.10 -26.51
CA TRP A 105 15.26 5.08 -25.53
C TRP A 105 16.74 4.72 -25.61
N LYS A 106 17.24 4.41 -26.81
CA LYS A 106 18.66 4.10 -27.04
C LYS A 106 19.55 5.29 -26.65
N ARG A 107 19.13 6.52 -26.95
CA ARG A 107 19.87 7.71 -26.53
C ARG A 107 19.87 7.85 -25.01
N HIS A 108 18.73 7.65 -24.36
CA HIS A 108 18.57 7.72 -22.91
C HIS A 108 19.53 6.78 -22.19
N ILE A 109 19.55 5.50 -22.53
CA ILE A 109 20.42 4.50 -21.87
C ILE A 109 21.91 4.76 -22.11
N LEU A 110 22.26 5.49 -23.17
CA LEU A 110 23.64 5.84 -23.50
C LEU A 110 24.12 7.14 -22.85
N THR A 111 23.22 7.96 -22.32
CA THR A 111 23.59 9.22 -21.67
C THR A 111 24.40 8.99 -20.40
N ASP A 112 25.43 9.82 -20.17
CA ASP A 112 26.26 9.74 -18.96
C ASP A 112 25.43 9.91 -17.69
N LYS A 113 24.34 10.70 -17.77
CA LYS A 113 23.39 10.87 -16.67
C LYS A 113 22.70 9.57 -16.26
N HIS A 114 22.28 8.73 -17.23
CA HIS A 114 21.66 7.44 -16.92
C HIS A 114 22.71 6.43 -16.41
N LYS A 115 23.90 6.39 -17.02
CA LYS A 115 24.99 5.50 -16.59
C LYS A 115 25.45 5.77 -15.16
N ASN A 116 25.38 7.02 -14.71
CA ASN A 116 25.80 7.44 -13.36
C ASN A 116 24.65 7.46 -12.33
N SER A 117 23.43 7.02 -12.70
CA SER A 117 22.22 7.13 -11.86
C SER A 117 22.19 6.19 -10.64
N LYS A 118 23.20 5.32 -10.46
CA LYS A 118 23.32 4.42 -9.30
C LYS A 118 23.89 5.09 -8.04
N MET A 119 24.21 6.39 -8.07
CA MET A 119 24.90 7.09 -6.96
C MET A 119 24.08 8.19 -6.26
N ASP A 120 22.84 8.48 -6.67
CA ASP A 120 22.07 9.65 -6.19
C ASP A 120 20.85 9.28 -5.31
N THR A 121 21.00 8.36 -4.34
CA THR A 121 19.95 8.13 -3.32
C THR A 121 20.14 8.95 -2.04
N LEU A 122 20.68 10.17 -2.15
CA LEU A 122 20.67 11.13 -1.04
C LEU A 122 20.48 12.56 -1.56
N GLY A 123 19.32 13.13 -1.27
CA GLY A 123 19.14 14.58 -1.15
C GLY A 123 19.04 15.36 -2.46
N TYR A 124 17.81 15.75 -2.79
CA TYR A 124 17.51 16.87 -3.67
C TYR A 124 18.27 18.14 -3.23
N ILE A 125 19.38 18.45 -3.90
CA ILE A 125 19.94 19.80 -3.91
C ILE A 125 19.60 20.38 -5.28
N GLU A 126 18.73 21.38 -5.29
CA GLU A 126 18.59 22.28 -6.42
C GLU A 126 19.95 22.90 -6.73
N ASN A 127 20.68 22.31 -7.69
CA ASN A 127 21.71 23.01 -8.43
C ASN A 127 21.02 24.06 -9.32
N THR A 128 20.56 25.13 -8.68
CA THR A 128 20.21 26.37 -9.33
C THR A 128 21.50 26.95 -9.92
N LYS A 129 21.69 26.62 -11.21
CA LYS A 129 22.45 27.35 -12.23
C LYS A 129 23.34 28.47 -11.67
N LEU A 130 24.66 28.23 -11.73
CA LEU A 130 25.71 29.25 -11.67
C LEU A 130 25.25 30.58 -12.29
N HIS A 131 24.83 31.53 -11.46
CA HIS A 131 24.54 32.89 -11.91
C HIS A 131 25.89 33.59 -12.07
N HIS A 132 26.17 34.11 -13.26
CA HIS A 132 27.36 34.90 -13.50
C HIS A 132 27.08 36.35 -13.06
N ILE A 133 27.59 36.74 -11.91
CA ILE A 133 27.32 38.04 -11.28
C ILE A 133 28.47 39.00 -11.57
N CYS A 134 28.15 40.24 -11.92
CA CYS A 134 29.13 41.33 -11.98
C CYS A 134 29.30 41.97 -10.61
N ALA A 135 30.47 42.54 -10.35
CA ALA A 135 30.74 43.39 -9.17
C ALA A 135 29.64 44.44 -8.91
N CYS A 136 28.98 44.96 -9.96
CA CYS A 136 27.84 45.88 -9.83
C CYS A 136 26.52 45.23 -9.36
N GLY A 137 26.50 43.93 -9.06
CA GLY A 137 25.35 43.16 -8.60
C GLY A 137 24.44 42.57 -9.70
N LYS A 138 24.68 42.89 -10.98
CA LYS A 138 23.85 42.35 -12.09
C LYS A 138 24.15 40.88 -12.38
N GLN A 139 23.10 40.08 -12.51
CA GLN A 139 23.19 38.63 -12.73
C GLN A 139 22.88 38.24 -14.18
N TYR A 140 23.65 37.29 -14.71
CA TYR A 140 23.50 36.79 -16.06
C TYR A 140 23.40 35.27 -16.08
N LYS A 141 22.49 34.76 -16.91
CA LYS A 141 22.26 33.32 -17.10
C LYS A 141 23.47 32.60 -17.72
N TYR A 142 24.32 33.32 -18.46
CA TYR A 142 25.47 32.76 -19.17
C TYR A 142 26.69 33.69 -19.08
N SER A 143 27.89 33.10 -19.05
CA SER A 143 29.18 33.83 -18.97
C SER A 143 29.35 34.88 -20.07
N GLN A 144 28.88 34.59 -21.30
CA GLN A 144 28.97 35.54 -22.41
C GLN A 144 28.15 36.82 -22.15
N GLY A 145 27.02 36.70 -21.45
CA GLY A 145 26.21 37.84 -21.04
C GLY A 145 26.95 38.73 -20.04
N LEU A 146 27.62 38.11 -19.07
CA LEU A 146 28.48 38.82 -18.11
C LEU A 146 29.67 39.51 -18.83
N SER A 147 30.34 38.85 -19.77
CA SER A 147 31.48 39.45 -20.50
C SER A 147 31.08 40.64 -21.35
N LYS A 148 29.89 40.61 -21.99
CA LYS A 148 29.37 41.79 -22.70
C LYS A 148 29.09 42.94 -21.75
N HIS A 149 28.50 42.64 -20.60
CA HIS A 149 28.21 43.63 -19.58
C HIS A 149 29.48 44.25 -18.97
N LYS A 150 30.51 43.44 -18.67
CA LYS A 150 31.80 43.92 -18.12
C LYS A 150 32.48 44.97 -19.01
N LYS A 151 32.34 44.88 -20.34
CA LYS A 151 32.93 45.86 -21.27
C LYS A 151 32.34 47.27 -21.17
N GLY A 152 31.15 47.42 -20.59
CA GLY A 152 30.49 48.72 -20.41
C GLY A 152 30.08 49.00 -18.96
N CYS A 153 30.65 48.28 -17.99
CA CYS A 153 30.32 48.43 -16.59
C CYS A 153 31.27 49.43 -15.92
N ASN A 154 30.76 50.59 -15.49
CA ASN A 154 31.52 51.65 -14.83
C ASN A 154 31.63 51.48 -13.29
N PHE A 155 31.47 50.25 -12.79
CA PHE A 155 31.55 49.99 -11.35
C PHE A 155 33.01 49.80 -10.92
N GLN A 156 33.48 50.62 -9.99
CA GLN A 156 34.80 50.52 -9.36
C GLN A 156 34.61 49.88 -7.97
N GLU A 157 35.26 48.74 -7.72
CA GLU A 157 35.29 48.13 -6.38
C GLU A 157 36.37 48.82 -5.53
N GLU A 158 35.97 49.43 -4.41
CA GLU A 158 36.91 49.81 -3.35
C GLU A 158 37.33 48.56 -2.55
N PRO A 159 38.62 48.37 -2.25
CA PRO A 159 39.09 47.18 -1.55
C PRO A 159 38.69 47.25 -0.07
N SER A 160 37.68 46.46 0.32
CA SER A 160 37.38 46.20 1.73
C SER A 160 37.79 44.77 2.08
N SER A 161 38.86 44.65 2.86
CA SER A 161 39.28 43.42 3.53
C SER A 161 38.30 43.10 4.66
N ILE A 162 37.50 42.05 4.49
CA ILE A 162 36.73 41.45 5.59
C ILE A 162 37.30 40.04 5.82
N PRO A 163 37.74 39.68 7.05
CA PRO A 163 38.23 38.33 7.35
C PRO A 163 37.06 37.34 7.32
N VAL A 164 37.14 36.33 6.45
CA VAL A 164 36.22 35.19 6.45
C VAL A 164 36.76 34.15 7.43
N MET A 165 36.35 34.24 8.68
CA MET A 165 36.42 33.12 9.62
C MET A 165 35.25 33.23 10.60
N ASP A 166 34.77 32.08 11.09
CA ASP A 166 34.03 31.94 12.36
C ASP A 166 32.52 31.63 12.35
N MET A 167 32.07 30.64 11.57
CA MET A 167 30.81 29.93 11.91
C MET A 167 30.92 28.41 11.69
N SER A 168 31.60 27.98 10.62
CA SER A 168 31.74 26.56 10.29
C SER A 168 32.65 25.80 11.27
N TYR A 169 33.70 26.44 11.81
CA TYR A 169 34.66 25.79 12.70
C TYR A 169 34.09 25.51 14.11
N ASN A 170 33.30 26.44 14.65
CA ASN A 170 32.66 26.26 15.97
C ASN A 170 31.65 25.10 15.93
N ILE A 171 30.88 24.98 14.84
CA ILE A 171 29.94 23.86 14.66
C ILE A 171 30.69 22.52 14.56
N ILE A 172 31.82 22.48 13.86
CA ILE A 172 32.64 21.27 13.75
C ILE A 172 33.23 20.87 15.12
N LEU A 173 33.70 21.84 15.92
CA LEU A 173 34.19 21.59 17.28
C LEU A 173 33.09 21.06 18.21
N GLU A 174 31.89 21.62 18.14
CA GLU A 174 30.73 21.17 18.92
C GLU A 174 30.36 19.72 18.57
N ILE A 175 30.35 19.36 17.27
CA ILE A 175 30.07 17.99 16.80
C ILE A 175 31.14 17.01 17.27
N VAL A 176 32.42 17.39 17.21
CA VAL A 176 33.52 16.54 17.69
C VAL A 176 33.39 16.31 19.21
N LYS A 177 33.00 17.33 19.97
CA LYS A 177 32.77 17.21 21.41
C LYS A 177 31.59 16.28 21.72
N GLN A 178 30.45 16.43 21.04
CA GLN A 178 29.29 15.55 21.20
C GLN A 178 29.61 14.09 20.84
N ASN A 179 30.42 13.86 19.81
CA ASN A 179 30.85 12.51 19.44
C ASN A 179 31.75 11.87 20.51
N GLN A 180 32.58 12.67 21.18
CA GLN A 180 33.41 12.20 22.28
C GLN A 180 32.55 11.81 23.49
N GLU A 181 31.55 12.63 23.84
CA GLU A 181 30.58 12.33 24.90
C GLU A 181 29.76 11.06 24.58
N PHE A 182 29.35 10.89 23.32
CA PHE A 182 28.63 9.69 22.87
C PHE A 182 29.49 8.43 22.96
N LYS A 183 30.79 8.54 22.63
CA LYS A 183 31.76 7.46 22.78
C LYS A 183 31.94 7.06 24.25
N GLU A 184 31.96 8.03 25.17
CA GLU A 184 32.06 7.77 26.60
C GLU A 184 30.82 7.03 27.13
N LEU A 185 29.62 7.47 26.75
CA LEU A 185 28.36 6.78 27.09
C LEU A 185 28.32 5.33 26.58
N LEU A 186 28.80 5.08 25.36
CA LEU A 186 28.90 3.72 24.81
C LEU A 186 29.87 2.84 25.60
N ILE A 187 31.01 3.39 26.01
CA ILE A 187 31.99 2.66 26.83
C ILE A 187 31.42 2.37 28.22
N GLU A 188 30.70 3.31 28.81
CA GLU A 188 30.07 3.16 30.12
C GLU A 188 28.96 2.10 30.09
N GLN A 189 28.09 2.15 29.09
CA GLN A 189 27.07 1.11 28.86
C GLN A 189 27.69 -0.28 28.65
N ASN A 190 28.82 -0.36 27.93
CA ASN A 190 29.50 -1.63 27.72
C ASN A 190 30.15 -2.16 29.00
N LYS A 191 30.67 -1.29 29.87
CA LYS A 191 31.17 -1.67 31.20
C LYS A 191 30.04 -2.16 32.11
N GLU A 192 28.88 -1.53 32.07
CA GLU A 192 27.69 -2.01 32.82
C GLU A 192 27.22 -3.37 32.32
N ASN A 193 27.18 -3.58 31.00
CA ASN A 193 26.86 -4.89 30.42
C ASN A 193 27.87 -5.97 30.81
N GLN A 194 29.17 -5.64 30.84
CA GLN A 194 30.20 -6.57 31.31
C GLN A 194 30.03 -6.91 32.80
N LYS A 195 29.72 -5.92 33.65
CA LYS A 195 29.41 -6.17 35.07
C LYS A 195 28.20 -7.09 35.23
N LEU A 196 27.13 -6.86 34.46
CA LEU A 196 25.94 -7.70 34.49
C LEU A 196 26.24 -9.14 34.05
N GLN A 197 27.03 -9.32 33.00
CA GLN A 197 27.48 -10.64 32.54
C GLN A 197 28.37 -11.33 33.57
N GLN A 198 29.23 -10.57 34.26
CA GLN A 198 30.11 -11.10 35.30
C GLN A 198 29.32 -11.53 36.54
N GLN A 199 28.32 -10.75 36.96
CA GLN A 199 27.40 -11.12 38.04
C GLN A 199 26.57 -12.37 37.69
N LEU A 200 26.12 -12.50 36.44
CA LEU A 200 25.43 -13.71 35.96
C LEU A 200 26.35 -14.94 36.00
N LEU A 201 27.61 -14.78 35.60
CA LEU A 201 28.60 -15.86 35.63
C LEU A 201 28.98 -16.27 37.07
N GLU A 202 29.09 -15.31 37.99
CA GLU A 202 29.34 -15.56 39.41
C GLU A 202 28.15 -16.28 40.07
N MET A 203 26.91 -15.85 39.80
CA MET A 203 25.71 -16.56 40.26
C MET A 203 25.62 -17.98 39.69
N ALA A 204 26.04 -18.20 38.44
CA ALA A 204 26.06 -19.53 37.83
C ALA A 204 27.17 -20.43 38.41
N LYS A 205 28.31 -19.86 38.82
CA LYS A 205 29.44 -20.59 39.44
C LYS A 205 29.20 -20.93 40.90
N GLU A 206 28.42 -20.15 41.63
CA GLU A 206 28.22 -20.36 43.06
C GLU A 206 27.41 -21.61 43.41
N GLY A 207 26.76 -22.29 42.47
CA GLY A 207 26.19 -23.62 42.68
C GLY A 207 25.31 -23.75 43.94
N LYS A 208 24.75 -22.65 44.44
CA LYS A 208 23.89 -22.65 45.62
C LYS A 208 22.56 -23.24 45.20
N ILE A 209 22.34 -24.49 45.59
CA ILE A 209 21.01 -25.07 45.64
C ILE A 209 20.25 -24.27 46.71
N ILE A 210 19.55 -23.22 46.28
CA ILE A 210 18.59 -22.52 47.12
C ILE A 210 17.41 -23.47 47.30
N ASN A 211 17.39 -24.21 48.41
CA ASN A 211 16.22 -24.94 48.88
C ASN A 211 15.19 -23.92 49.40
N ASN A 212 14.64 -23.13 48.50
CA ASN A 212 13.44 -22.37 48.79
C ASN A 212 12.28 -23.34 48.66
N ASN A 213 11.76 -23.79 49.81
CA ASN A 213 10.42 -24.33 49.89
C ASN A 213 9.42 -23.16 49.74
N THR A 214 9.44 -22.52 48.58
CA THR A 214 8.36 -21.68 48.09
C THR A 214 7.74 -22.45 46.94
N ASN A 215 6.48 -22.84 47.13
CA ASN A 215 5.62 -23.37 46.09
C ASN A 215 5.49 -22.31 44.99
N CYS A 216 6.43 -22.30 44.05
CA CYS A 216 6.46 -21.45 42.87
C CYS A 216 6.37 -22.35 41.65
N ASN A 217 5.18 -22.91 41.42
CA ASN A 217 4.78 -23.37 40.10
C ASN A 217 4.60 -22.14 39.20
N ASN A 218 5.70 -21.59 38.70
CA ASN A 218 5.64 -20.59 37.63
C ASN A 218 6.66 -20.93 36.55
N ASN A 219 6.34 -21.97 35.77
CA ASN A 219 6.96 -22.20 34.46
C ASN A 219 6.58 -21.01 33.57
N ASN A 220 7.37 -19.94 33.59
CA ASN A 220 7.11 -18.75 32.80
C ASN A 220 7.27 -19.10 31.31
N PHE A 221 6.17 -19.11 30.57
CA PHE A 221 6.13 -19.46 29.14
C PHE A 221 7.10 -18.56 28.35
N ASN A 222 8.12 -19.16 27.74
CA ASN A 222 9.05 -18.44 26.87
C ASN A 222 8.59 -18.51 25.41
N LEU A 223 8.03 -17.39 24.93
CA LEU A 223 7.53 -17.28 23.56
C LEU A 223 8.61 -17.50 22.51
N GLN A 224 9.82 -16.97 22.71
CA GLN A 224 10.89 -17.08 21.72
C GLN A 224 11.36 -18.54 21.61
N LEU A 225 11.42 -19.27 22.72
CA LEU A 225 11.71 -20.70 22.75
C LEU A 225 10.64 -21.50 21.99
N PHE A 226 9.36 -21.24 22.27
CA PHE A 226 8.24 -21.87 21.57
C PHE A 226 8.33 -21.67 20.04
N LEU A 227 8.49 -20.42 19.60
CA LEU A 227 8.51 -20.10 18.17
C LEU A 227 9.72 -20.70 17.45
N ASN A 228 10.94 -20.58 18.01
CA ASN A 228 12.16 -20.95 17.30
C ASN A 228 12.60 -22.40 17.50
N GLU A 229 12.16 -23.06 18.57
CA GLU A 229 12.48 -24.47 18.79
C GLU A 229 11.29 -25.36 18.45
N LYS A 230 10.11 -25.13 19.04
CA LYS A 230 8.94 -25.99 18.83
C LYS A 230 8.28 -25.76 17.47
N CYS A 231 8.15 -24.49 17.04
CA CYS A 231 7.57 -24.12 15.75
C CYS A 231 8.63 -23.79 14.68
N LYS A 232 9.85 -24.32 14.82
CA LYS A 232 10.95 -24.06 13.89
C LYS A 232 10.57 -24.35 12.43
N ASP A 233 9.85 -25.44 12.21
CA ASP A 233 9.47 -25.92 10.89
C ASP A 233 8.10 -25.41 10.41
N ALA A 234 7.58 -24.33 11.02
CA ALA A 234 6.38 -23.67 10.52
C ALA A 234 6.57 -23.17 9.09
N LEU A 235 5.49 -23.15 8.33
CA LEU A 235 5.49 -22.58 6.98
C LEU A 235 5.73 -21.07 7.04
N ASN A 236 6.29 -20.50 5.99
CA ASN A 236 6.20 -19.06 5.78
C ASN A 236 4.77 -18.68 5.36
N ILE A 237 4.35 -17.47 5.68
CA ILE A 237 3.00 -16.99 5.37
C ILE A 237 2.68 -17.07 3.88
N ASP A 238 3.64 -16.76 3.01
CA ASP A 238 3.48 -16.83 1.56
C ASP A 238 3.36 -18.29 1.07
N ASP A 239 4.09 -19.23 1.67
CA ASP A 239 3.99 -20.67 1.38
C ASP A 239 2.61 -21.22 1.80
N PHE A 240 2.14 -20.82 2.98
CA PHE A 240 0.80 -21.15 3.44
C PHE A 240 -0.26 -20.64 2.46
N VAL A 241 -0.19 -19.36 2.07
CA VAL A 241 -1.13 -18.79 1.09
C VAL A 241 -1.04 -19.52 -0.24
N GLY A 242 0.17 -19.92 -0.65
CA GLY A 242 0.44 -20.76 -1.82
C GLY A 242 -0.36 -22.07 -1.82
N GLN A 243 -0.44 -22.74 -0.67
CA GLN A 243 -1.05 -24.06 -0.50
C GLN A 243 -2.56 -24.06 -0.22
N ILE A 244 -3.17 -22.87 -0.05
CA ILE A 244 -4.60 -22.76 0.26
C ILE A 244 -5.45 -23.43 -0.82
N LYS A 245 -6.28 -24.38 -0.37
CA LYS A 245 -7.24 -25.10 -1.20
C LYS A 245 -8.57 -24.36 -1.18
N LEU A 246 -8.89 -23.77 -2.33
CA LEU A 246 -10.18 -23.15 -2.58
C LEU A 246 -11.12 -24.12 -3.27
N LYS A 247 -12.41 -24.04 -2.92
CA LYS A 247 -13.50 -24.82 -3.50
C LYS A 247 -14.50 -23.88 -4.15
N LEU A 248 -15.20 -24.33 -5.20
CA LEU A 248 -16.29 -23.53 -5.79
C LEU A 248 -17.42 -23.28 -4.78
N SER A 249 -17.69 -24.24 -3.90
CA SER A 249 -18.65 -24.08 -2.80
C SER A 249 -18.30 -22.95 -1.82
N ASP A 250 -17.05 -22.48 -1.81
CA ASP A 250 -16.64 -21.35 -0.98
C ASP A 250 -17.27 -20.05 -1.47
N LEU A 251 -17.52 -19.92 -2.78
CA LEU A 251 -18.25 -18.79 -3.35
C LEU A 251 -19.71 -18.78 -2.88
N ASP A 252 -20.38 -19.93 -2.88
CA ASP A 252 -21.75 -20.07 -2.37
C ASP A 252 -21.83 -19.77 -0.87
N MET A 253 -20.81 -20.18 -0.11
CA MET A 253 -20.69 -19.82 1.30
C MET A 253 -20.55 -18.31 1.46
N ILE A 254 -19.59 -17.67 0.78
CA ILE A 254 -19.35 -16.22 0.85
C ILE A 254 -20.61 -15.44 0.48
N GLY A 255 -21.31 -15.84 -0.59
CA GLY A 255 -22.58 -15.23 -0.97
C GLY A 255 -23.68 -15.36 0.08
N ARG A 256 -23.60 -16.31 1.02
CA ARG A 256 -24.58 -16.49 2.11
C ARG A 256 -24.18 -15.79 3.41
N VAL A 257 -22.93 -15.93 3.83
CA VAL A 257 -22.44 -15.42 5.13
C VAL A 257 -21.76 -14.05 5.04
N GLY A 258 -21.47 -13.58 3.82
CA GLY A 258 -20.78 -12.34 3.54
C GLY A 258 -19.25 -12.46 3.56
N TYR A 259 -18.58 -11.40 3.10
CA TYR A 259 -17.13 -11.35 2.94
C TYR A 259 -16.34 -11.69 4.20
N MET A 260 -16.64 -11.01 5.32
CA MET A 260 -15.83 -11.13 6.55
C MET A 260 -15.84 -12.56 7.09
N GLU A 261 -17.04 -13.15 7.20
CA GLU A 261 -17.20 -14.49 7.73
C GLU A 261 -16.69 -15.55 6.74
N GLY A 262 -16.94 -15.35 5.45
CA GLY A 262 -16.48 -16.25 4.41
C GLY A 262 -14.95 -16.32 4.31
N MET A 263 -14.28 -15.17 4.29
CA MET A 263 -12.81 -15.12 4.26
C MET A 263 -12.19 -15.68 5.54
N SER A 264 -12.77 -15.35 6.71
CA SER A 264 -12.34 -15.95 7.98
C SER A 264 -12.41 -17.48 7.93
N LYS A 265 -13.52 -18.04 7.42
CA LYS A 265 -13.72 -19.49 7.31
C LYS A 265 -12.74 -20.16 6.35
N ILE A 266 -12.49 -19.57 5.18
CA ILE A 266 -11.52 -20.11 4.22
C ILE A 266 -10.13 -20.14 4.83
N PHE A 267 -9.71 -19.03 5.45
CA PHE A 267 -8.41 -18.91 6.08
C PHE A 267 -8.23 -19.95 7.20
N LEU A 268 -9.17 -19.98 8.14
CA LEU A 268 -9.13 -20.86 9.31
C LEU A 268 -9.24 -22.34 8.94
N ARG A 269 -10.05 -22.70 7.94
CA ARG A 269 -10.15 -24.09 7.47
C ARG A 269 -8.78 -24.61 7.03
N ASN A 270 -8.09 -23.86 6.18
CA ASN A 270 -6.77 -24.26 5.69
C ASN A 270 -5.72 -24.23 6.81
N LEU A 271 -5.82 -23.30 7.76
CA LEU A 271 -4.92 -23.24 8.90
C LEU A 271 -5.11 -24.44 9.86
N LYS A 272 -6.34 -24.91 10.03
CA LYS A 272 -6.68 -26.07 10.87
C LYS A 272 -6.28 -27.41 10.25
N GLU A 273 -6.05 -27.48 8.94
CA GLU A 273 -5.43 -28.65 8.29
C GLU A 273 -3.96 -28.82 8.69
N LEU A 274 -3.31 -27.78 9.25
CA LEU A 274 -1.95 -27.82 9.73
C LEU A 274 -1.89 -28.09 11.24
N ASP A 275 -0.90 -28.88 11.63
CA ASP A 275 -0.48 -29.00 13.02
C ASP A 275 -0.11 -27.63 13.60
N ILE A 276 -0.34 -27.43 14.90
CA ILE A 276 -0.12 -26.16 15.58
C ILE A 276 1.28 -25.62 15.29
N CYS A 277 2.32 -26.44 15.38
CA CYS A 277 3.72 -26.01 15.20
C CYS A 277 4.11 -25.81 13.73
N LYS A 278 3.21 -26.16 12.79
CA LYS A 278 3.40 -25.94 11.35
C LYS A 278 2.70 -24.68 10.84
N ARG A 279 1.86 -24.05 11.66
CA ARG A 279 1.09 -22.86 11.29
C ARG A 279 2.01 -21.62 11.19
N PRO A 280 1.83 -20.77 10.17
CA PRO A 280 2.64 -19.56 10.00
C PRO A 280 2.30 -18.42 10.97
N ILE A 281 1.22 -18.54 11.77
CA ILE A 281 0.69 -17.45 12.59
C ILE A 281 0.35 -17.97 14.00
N HIS A 282 0.79 -17.23 15.01
CA HIS A 282 0.44 -17.46 16.41
C HIS A 282 0.06 -16.15 17.13
N CYS A 283 -0.84 -16.24 18.10
CA CYS A 283 -1.24 -15.12 18.96
C CYS A 283 -0.77 -15.35 20.39
N SER A 284 0.05 -14.44 20.93
CA SER A 284 0.59 -14.56 22.29
C SER A 284 -0.25 -13.86 23.37
N ASP A 285 -1.03 -12.85 22.97
CA ASP A 285 -1.94 -12.09 23.80
C ASP A 285 -3.17 -11.67 22.99
N LEU A 286 -4.31 -12.34 23.22
CA LEU A 286 -5.56 -12.06 22.55
C LEU A 286 -6.14 -10.69 22.91
N LYS A 287 -5.93 -10.18 24.14
CA LYS A 287 -6.49 -8.88 24.56
C LYS A 287 -5.86 -7.73 23.80
N ARG A 288 -4.57 -7.88 23.47
CA ARG A 288 -3.77 -6.91 22.71
C ARG A 288 -3.63 -7.30 21.23
N GLU A 289 -4.30 -8.37 20.80
CA GLU A 289 -4.24 -8.93 19.44
C GLU A 289 -2.80 -9.08 18.93
N VAL A 290 -1.88 -9.50 19.80
CA VAL A 290 -0.45 -9.60 19.45
C VAL A 290 -0.20 -10.86 18.63
N LEU A 291 0.06 -10.66 17.35
CA LEU A 291 0.36 -11.71 16.38
C LEU A 291 1.86 -11.82 16.09
N TYR A 292 2.31 -13.05 15.91
CA TYR A 292 3.62 -13.41 15.41
C TYR A 292 3.44 -14.19 14.11
N ILE A 293 4.13 -13.78 13.06
CA ILE A 293 4.01 -14.35 11.72
C ILE A 293 5.37 -14.76 11.24
N LYS A 294 5.48 -16.00 10.75
CA LYS A 294 6.68 -16.50 10.11
C LYS A 294 6.71 -16.06 8.65
N ASP A 295 7.77 -15.36 8.28
CA ASP A 295 8.00 -14.86 6.93
C ASP A 295 9.50 -14.91 6.64
N LYS A 296 9.88 -15.37 5.45
CA LYS A 296 11.30 -15.56 5.05
C LYS A 296 12.14 -16.28 6.11
N ASP A 297 11.60 -17.37 6.65
CA ASP A 297 12.17 -18.24 7.67
C ASP A 297 12.42 -17.59 9.04
N ALA A 298 11.90 -16.38 9.25
CA ALA A 298 12.01 -15.65 10.52
C ALA A 298 10.64 -15.41 11.15
N TRP A 299 10.56 -15.58 12.47
CA TRP A 299 9.41 -15.16 13.26
C TRP A 299 9.48 -13.67 13.55
N GLU A 300 8.47 -12.93 13.10
CA GLU A 300 8.38 -11.49 13.35
C GLU A 300 7.05 -11.17 14.03
N LYS A 301 7.09 -10.23 14.99
CA LYS A 301 5.89 -9.64 15.56
C LYS A 301 5.21 -8.78 14.49
N GLU A 302 3.92 -8.97 14.29
CA GLU A 302 3.12 -8.19 13.36
C GLU A 302 3.07 -6.71 13.78
N ASN A 303 3.05 -5.81 12.80
CA ASN A 303 3.06 -4.37 13.05
C ASN A 303 1.64 -3.84 13.35
N SER A 304 1.54 -2.57 13.77
CA SER A 304 0.24 -1.93 14.06
C SER A 304 -0.70 -1.88 12.85
N GLU A 305 -0.15 -1.95 11.65
CA GLU A 305 -0.91 -1.93 10.40
C GLU A 305 -1.34 -3.32 9.92
N ASN A 306 -0.94 -4.39 10.61
CA ASN A 306 -1.24 -5.78 10.26
C ASN A 306 -0.90 -6.14 8.81
N PHE A 307 0.24 -5.64 8.30
CA PHE A 307 0.49 -5.65 6.85
C PHE A 307 0.63 -7.06 6.26
N LYS A 308 1.29 -8.01 6.95
CA LYS A 308 1.53 -9.35 6.39
C LYS A 308 0.25 -10.15 6.33
N ILE A 309 -0.53 -10.14 7.42
CA ILE A 309 -1.81 -10.83 7.44
C ILE A 309 -2.83 -10.20 6.49
N LYS A 310 -2.87 -8.86 6.33
CA LYS A 310 -3.70 -8.20 5.32
C LYS A 310 -3.31 -8.60 3.90
N ARG A 311 -2.01 -8.67 3.61
CA ARG A 311 -1.48 -9.16 2.33
C ARG A 311 -1.97 -10.58 2.05
N ALA A 312 -1.81 -11.48 3.03
CA ALA A 312 -2.26 -12.87 2.93
C ALA A 312 -3.78 -12.97 2.66
N ILE A 313 -4.60 -12.22 3.39
CA ILE A 313 -6.06 -12.16 3.17
C ILE A 313 -6.37 -11.69 1.74
N LYS A 314 -5.70 -10.64 1.26
CA LYS A 314 -5.94 -10.09 -0.08
C LYS A 314 -5.55 -11.06 -1.19
N GLU A 315 -4.47 -11.81 -1.00
CA GLU A 315 -4.06 -12.85 -1.96
C GLU A 315 -5.09 -13.98 -2.04
N ILE A 316 -5.61 -14.43 -0.89
CA ILE A 316 -6.68 -15.43 -0.82
C ILE A 316 -7.95 -14.91 -1.52
N GLU A 317 -8.32 -13.66 -1.27
CA GLU A 317 -9.43 -12.99 -1.95
C GLU A 317 -9.24 -13.00 -3.47
N CYS A 318 -8.08 -12.57 -3.97
CA CYS A 318 -7.81 -12.57 -5.41
C CYS A 318 -7.83 -13.99 -6.00
N LYS A 319 -7.34 -15.02 -5.28
CA LYS A 319 -7.48 -16.42 -5.71
C LYS A 319 -8.94 -16.87 -5.73
N ASN A 320 -9.74 -16.42 -4.76
CA ASN A 320 -11.16 -16.76 -4.69
C ASN A 320 -11.99 -16.11 -5.80
N ILE A 321 -11.74 -14.84 -6.12
CA ILE A 321 -12.39 -14.13 -7.24
C ILE A 321 -12.11 -14.84 -8.57
N LYS A 322 -10.90 -15.39 -8.77
CA LYS A 322 -10.53 -16.14 -9.98
C LYS A 322 -11.36 -17.42 -10.19
N GLN A 323 -12.10 -17.90 -9.19
CA GLN A 323 -13.00 -19.04 -9.32
C GLN A 323 -14.36 -18.69 -9.93
N ILE A 324 -14.75 -17.41 -9.96
CA ILE A 324 -16.08 -16.96 -10.42
C ILE A 324 -16.42 -17.45 -11.84
N PRO A 325 -15.52 -17.40 -12.85
CA PRO A 325 -15.84 -17.91 -14.18
C PRO A 325 -16.24 -19.40 -14.16
N LYS A 326 -15.47 -20.23 -13.45
CA LYS A 326 -15.77 -21.67 -13.30
C LYS A 326 -17.09 -21.91 -12.57
N TRP A 327 -17.37 -21.12 -11.54
CA TRP A 327 -18.66 -21.19 -10.86
C TRP A 327 -19.83 -20.86 -11.80
N ARG A 328 -19.68 -19.90 -12.72
CA ARG A 328 -20.71 -19.59 -13.73
C ARG A 328 -20.92 -20.73 -14.73
N GLU A 329 -19.84 -21.40 -15.14
CA GLU A 329 -19.92 -22.58 -16.02
C GLU A 329 -20.75 -23.71 -15.37
N GLU A 330 -20.60 -23.93 -14.07
CA GLU A 330 -21.41 -24.92 -13.31
C GLU A 330 -22.83 -24.42 -12.98
N ASN A 331 -23.11 -23.13 -13.17
CA ASN A 331 -24.38 -22.51 -12.87
C ASN A 331 -24.93 -21.68 -14.05
N PRO A 332 -25.21 -22.28 -15.23
CA PRO A 332 -25.55 -21.53 -16.46
C PRO A 332 -26.79 -20.65 -16.34
N THR A 333 -27.76 -21.03 -15.52
CA THR A 333 -28.99 -20.24 -15.27
C THR A 333 -28.71 -18.93 -14.54
N ALA A 334 -27.50 -18.74 -13.99
CA ALA A 334 -27.11 -17.49 -13.33
C ALA A 334 -27.01 -16.30 -14.31
N ASP A 335 -26.94 -16.54 -15.63
CA ASP A 335 -26.89 -15.48 -16.63
C ASP A 335 -28.28 -14.91 -16.97
N ASP A 336 -29.35 -15.62 -16.61
CA ASP A 336 -30.73 -15.18 -16.81
C ASP A 336 -31.17 -14.24 -15.68
N THR A 337 -31.35 -12.96 -16.01
CA THR A 337 -31.67 -11.87 -15.08
C THR A 337 -32.98 -12.03 -14.32
N GLU A 338 -33.88 -12.90 -14.80
CA GLU A 338 -35.18 -13.13 -14.16
C GLU A 338 -35.13 -14.27 -13.11
N THR A 339 -34.02 -14.98 -13.01
CA THR A 339 -33.90 -16.11 -12.08
C THR A 339 -33.40 -15.69 -10.69
N LYS A 340 -33.81 -16.46 -9.68
CA LYS A 340 -33.24 -16.36 -8.32
C LYS A 340 -31.72 -16.61 -8.32
N LYS A 341 -31.26 -17.50 -9.20
CA LYS A 341 -29.86 -17.87 -9.34
C LYS A 341 -28.99 -16.72 -9.85
N HIS A 342 -29.53 -15.84 -10.69
CA HIS A 342 -28.86 -14.59 -11.05
C HIS A 342 -28.69 -13.66 -9.85
N MET A 343 -29.70 -13.53 -8.99
CA MET A 343 -29.56 -12.74 -7.76
C MET A 343 -28.50 -13.31 -6.82
N GLU A 344 -28.41 -14.64 -6.71
CA GLU A 344 -27.36 -15.32 -5.95
C GLU A 344 -25.98 -15.04 -6.53
N TYR A 345 -25.81 -15.14 -7.84
CA TYR A 345 -24.57 -14.78 -8.53
C TYR A 345 -24.16 -13.32 -8.30
N GLN A 346 -25.09 -12.37 -8.40
CA GLN A 346 -24.82 -10.96 -8.10
C GLN A 346 -24.36 -10.78 -6.65
N ASN A 347 -24.95 -11.52 -5.71
CA ASN A 347 -24.57 -11.43 -4.30
C ASN A 347 -23.20 -12.05 -4.05
N ILE A 348 -22.92 -13.22 -4.60
CA ILE A 348 -21.60 -13.88 -4.55
C ILE A 348 -20.54 -12.92 -5.06
N LEU A 349 -20.79 -12.28 -6.20
CA LEU A 349 -19.82 -11.40 -6.82
C LEU A 349 -19.61 -10.11 -6.00
N LEU A 350 -20.67 -9.54 -5.43
CA LEU A 350 -20.56 -8.40 -4.53
C LEU A 350 -19.72 -8.72 -3.29
N GLU A 351 -20.00 -9.86 -2.66
CA GLU A 351 -19.33 -10.28 -1.42
C GLU A 351 -17.90 -10.77 -1.68
N ALA A 352 -17.63 -11.45 -2.79
CA ALA A 352 -16.29 -11.94 -3.13
C ALA A 352 -15.28 -10.81 -3.38
N MET A 353 -15.74 -9.62 -3.77
CA MET A 353 -14.89 -8.46 -4.07
C MET A 353 -14.64 -7.52 -2.88
N GLY A 354 -15.09 -7.87 -1.67
CA GLY A 354 -14.66 -7.18 -0.44
C GLY A 354 -15.40 -5.89 -0.09
N GLY A 355 -16.03 -5.17 -1.03
CA GLY A 355 -16.78 -3.96 -0.72
C GLY A 355 -16.77 -2.91 -1.83
N ALA A 356 -17.24 -1.70 -1.52
CA ALA A 356 -17.31 -0.58 -2.47
C ALA A 356 -16.22 0.49 -2.25
N THR A 357 -15.56 0.52 -1.08
CA THR A 357 -14.58 1.54 -0.68
C THR A 357 -13.44 0.95 0.15
N SER A 358 -12.25 1.57 0.09
CA SER A 358 -11.05 1.13 0.81
C SER A 358 -11.15 1.22 2.34
N GLU A 359 -11.89 2.19 2.88
CA GLU A 359 -12.11 2.34 4.31
C GLU A 359 -12.98 1.21 4.90
N ASP A 360 -13.95 0.72 4.11
CA ASP A 360 -14.76 -0.42 4.50
C ASP A 360 -13.94 -1.72 4.44
N ASP A 361 -13.04 -1.84 3.47
CA ASP A 361 -12.16 -3.01 3.32
C ASP A 361 -11.20 -3.15 4.51
N ASN A 362 -10.57 -2.05 4.95
CA ASN A 362 -9.68 -2.08 6.13
C ASN A 362 -10.43 -2.55 7.38
N LYS A 363 -11.63 -2.02 7.65
CA LYS A 363 -12.44 -2.44 8.81
C LYS A 363 -12.85 -3.92 8.74
N LYS A 364 -13.10 -4.43 7.53
CA LYS A 364 -13.42 -5.83 7.31
C LYS A 364 -12.20 -6.72 7.54
N HIS A 365 -11.02 -6.31 7.07
CA HIS A 365 -9.76 -7.01 7.33
C HIS A 365 -9.44 -7.07 8.82
N GLU A 366 -9.58 -5.98 9.57
CA GLU A 366 -9.37 -6.01 11.03
C GLU A 366 -10.29 -7.02 11.74
N LYS A 367 -11.55 -7.13 11.30
CA LYS A 367 -12.49 -8.12 11.85
C LYS A 367 -12.09 -9.55 11.49
N ILE A 368 -11.60 -9.78 10.27
CA ILE A 368 -11.08 -11.09 9.86
C ILE A 368 -9.85 -11.45 10.70
N ILE A 369 -8.92 -10.51 10.88
CA ILE A 369 -7.71 -10.68 11.70
C ILE A 369 -8.09 -11.04 13.14
N ARG A 370 -9.06 -10.33 13.75
CA ARG A 370 -9.59 -10.66 15.08
C ARG A 370 -10.16 -12.07 15.15
N ASN A 371 -10.89 -12.51 14.13
CA ASN A 371 -11.43 -13.87 14.08
C ASN A 371 -10.31 -14.91 13.98
N ILE A 372 -9.26 -14.61 13.21
CA ILE A 372 -8.08 -15.48 13.11
C ILE A 372 -7.34 -15.53 14.45
N ALA A 373 -7.09 -14.37 15.07
CA ALA A 373 -6.36 -14.24 16.34
C ALA A 373 -6.95 -15.14 17.44
N LYS A 374 -8.28 -15.21 17.54
CA LYS A 374 -8.99 -16.05 18.51
C LYS A 374 -8.70 -17.55 18.38
N GLU A 375 -8.41 -18.02 17.17
CA GLU A 375 -8.21 -19.45 16.87
C GLU A 375 -6.72 -19.85 16.87
N VAL A 376 -5.82 -18.87 16.91
CA VAL A 376 -4.36 -19.08 16.87
C VAL A 376 -3.68 -18.68 18.18
N VAL A 377 -4.47 -18.47 19.25
CA VAL A 377 -3.94 -18.20 20.59
C VAL A 377 -3.08 -19.37 21.04
N ILE A 378 -1.88 -19.06 21.52
CA ILE A 378 -0.98 -20.05 22.10
C ILE A 378 -1.57 -20.48 23.45
N ASP A 379 -1.83 -21.77 23.59
CA ASP A 379 -2.16 -22.36 24.87
C ASP A 379 -0.89 -22.45 25.73
N LYS A 380 -0.75 -21.53 26.68
CA LYS A 380 0.40 -21.48 27.60
C LYS A 380 0.38 -22.59 28.65
N SER A 381 -0.74 -23.30 28.81
CA SER A 381 -0.88 -24.39 29.77
C SER A 381 -0.52 -25.76 29.18
N ALA A 382 -0.56 -25.89 27.85
CA ALA A 382 -0.27 -27.12 27.13
C ALA A 382 1.16 -27.20 26.55
N VAL A 383 2.00 -26.17 26.79
CA VAL A 383 3.32 -26.00 26.14
C VAL A 383 4.44 -25.84 27.14
#